data_AF-A0A7X1PM57-F1
#
_entry.id   AF-A0A7X1PM57-F1
#
_cell.length_a   1.000
_cell.length_b   1.000
_cell.length_c   1.000
_cell.angle_alpha   90.00
_cell.angle_beta   90.00
_cell.angle_gamma   90.00
#
_symmetry.space_group_name_H-M   'P 1'
#
loop_
_entity.id
_entity.type
_entity.pdbx_description
1 polymer ?
#
loop_
_entity_poly.entity_id
_entity_poly.type
_entity_poly.pdbx_seq_one_letter_code
_entity_poly.pdbx_strand_id
1 'polypeptide(L)'
;MPRCPGEKERALGRARVISGQITALEQDLESDPTCVAVLQQLAAVRGAINGLMATVLESHLREEFPDRGAKSDSQRHSIDESISIVRSYLR
;
A
#
# COMPACT_ATOMS: atom_id res chain seq x y z
N MET A 1 -8.57 -5.33 -8.37
CA MET A 1 -8.69 -6.02 -7.05
C MET A 1 -7.86 -7.29 -7.17
N PRO A 2 -6.89 -7.57 -6.28
CA PRO A 2 -5.91 -8.64 -6.49
C PRO A 2 -6.62 -9.98 -6.72
N ARG A 3 -6.47 -10.54 -7.92
CA ARG A 3 -7.07 -11.82 -8.31
C ARG A 3 -6.18 -13.00 -7.94
N CYS A 4 -4.90 -12.75 -7.66
CA CYS A 4 -3.97 -13.75 -7.14
C CYS A 4 -4.20 -14.01 -5.63
N PRO A 5 -4.46 -15.27 -5.21
CA PRO A 5 -4.77 -15.61 -3.82
C PRO A 5 -3.74 -15.11 -2.79
N GLY A 6 -2.45 -15.25 -3.08
CA GLY A 6 -1.37 -14.83 -2.17
C GLY A 6 -1.14 -13.32 -2.08
N GLU A 7 -1.62 -12.54 -3.06
CA GLU A 7 -1.56 -11.07 -3.01
C GLU A 7 -2.75 -10.50 -2.26
N LYS A 8 -3.93 -11.10 -2.47
CA LYS A 8 -5.15 -10.80 -1.70
C LYS A 8 -4.91 -11.02 -0.21
N GLU A 9 -4.30 -12.13 0.17
CA GLU A 9 -4.04 -12.44 1.58
C GLU A 9 -3.05 -11.46 2.22
N ARG A 10 -2.00 -11.07 1.49
CA ARG A 10 -1.06 -10.02 1.92
C ARG A 10 -1.74 -8.65 2.09
N ALA A 11 -2.58 -8.25 1.14
CA ALA A 11 -3.34 -7.00 1.23
C ALA A 11 -4.31 -7.01 2.42
N LEU A 12 -5.01 -8.12 2.65
CA LEU A 12 -5.88 -8.31 3.81
C LEU A 12 -5.11 -8.25 5.14
N GLY A 13 -3.93 -8.88 5.20
CA GLY A 13 -3.05 -8.79 6.38
C GLY A 13 -2.67 -7.34 6.71
N ARG A 14 -2.27 -6.56 5.70
CA ARG A 14 -1.96 -5.13 5.86
C ARG A 14 -3.18 -4.31 6.28
N ALA A 15 -4.35 -4.56 5.68
CA ALA A 15 -5.59 -3.88 6.05
C ALA A 15 -5.97 -4.14 7.52
N ARG A 16 -5.79 -5.37 8.02
CA ARG A 16 -6.01 -5.72 9.43
C ARG A 16 -5.05 -4.98 10.37
N VAL A 17 -3.78 -4.86 9.99
CA VAL A 17 -2.79 -4.08 10.76
C VAL A 17 -3.22 -2.61 10.84
N ILE A 18 -3.61 -1.99 9.72
CA ILE A 18 -4.09 -0.60 9.69
C ILE A 18 -5.32 -0.44 10.60
N SER A 19 -6.27 -1.36 10.54
CA SER A 19 -7.45 -1.33 11.41
C SER A 19 -7.06 -1.33 12.90
N GLY A 20 -6.09 -2.16 13.30
CA GLY A 20 -5.59 -2.17 14.68
C GLY A 20 -4.92 -0.85 15.08
N GLN A 21 -4.18 -0.21 14.16
CA GLN A 21 -3.59 1.12 14.41
C GLN A 21 -4.65 2.21 14.59
N ILE A 22 -5.74 2.16 13.83
CA ILE A 22 -6.86 3.11 13.99
C ILE A 22 -7.56 2.91 15.34
N THR A 23 -7.84 1.65 15.72
CA THR A 23 -8.43 1.37 17.03
C THR A 23 -7.53 1.83 18.19
N ALA A 24 -6.21 1.66 18.07
CA ALA A 24 -5.27 2.17 19.06
C ALA A 24 -5.25 3.70 19.12
N LEU A 25 -5.33 4.39 17.97
CA LEU A 25 -5.44 5.85 17.92
C LEU A 25 -6.72 6.35 18.61
N GLU A 26 -7.85 5.68 18.38
CA GLU A 26 -9.12 6.03 19.04
C GLU A 26 -9.01 5.90 20.56
N GLN A 27 -8.48 4.78 21.06
CA GLN A 27 -8.28 4.55 22.50
C GLN A 27 -7.32 5.56 23.13
N ASP A 28 -6.23 5.89 22.43
CA ASP A 28 -5.27 6.87 22.91
C ASP A 28 -5.91 8.25 22.98
N LEU A 29 -6.71 8.66 22.00
CA LEU A 29 -7.44 9.94 21.99
C LEU A 29 -8.43 10.08 23.17
N GLU A 30 -9.04 8.98 23.61
CA GLU A 30 -9.90 8.97 24.81
C GLU A 30 -9.10 9.12 26.12
N SER A 31 -7.79 8.86 26.09
CA SER A 31 -6.90 8.82 27.25
C SER A 31 -6.07 10.09 27.46
N ASP A 32 -6.49 11.22 26.87
CA ASP A 32 -5.81 12.54 26.88
C ASP A 32 -4.30 12.46 26.53
N PRO A 33 -3.97 12.02 25.31
CA PRO A 33 -2.60 11.79 24.90
C PRO A 33 -1.92 13.11 24.54
N THR A 34 -0.59 13.14 24.63
CA THR A 34 0.15 14.30 24.11
C THR A 34 -0.08 14.47 22.60
N CYS A 35 -0.17 15.71 22.11
CA CYS A 35 -0.32 15.97 20.68
C CYS A 35 0.82 15.33 19.85
N VAL A 36 2.03 15.24 20.40
CA VAL A 36 3.18 14.61 19.74
C VAL A 36 2.94 13.12 19.52
N ALA A 37 2.39 12.41 20.52
CA ALA A 37 2.07 10.99 20.40
C ALA A 37 1.00 10.75 19.33
N VAL A 38 -0.07 11.56 19.32
CA VAL A 38 -1.12 11.49 18.29
C VAL A 38 -0.55 11.71 16.89
N LEU A 39 0.29 12.73 16.71
CA LEU A 39 0.93 13.01 15.42
C LEU A 39 1.83 11.86 14.95
N GLN A 40 2.53 11.18 15.87
CA GLN A 40 3.34 10.01 15.55
C GLN A 40 2.48 8.82 15.11
N GLN A 41 1.37 8.55 15.80
CA GLN A 41 0.43 7.50 15.41
C GLN A 41 -0.18 7.78 14.03
N LEU A 42 -0.61 9.02 13.77
CA LEU A 42 -1.12 9.44 12.46
C LEU A 42 -0.07 9.27 11.36
N ALA A 43 1.18 9.61 11.62
CA ALA A 43 2.28 9.39 10.67
C ALA A 43 2.50 7.90 10.38
N ALA A 44 2.42 7.04 11.40
CA ALA A 44 2.53 5.59 11.25
C ALA A 44 1.37 5.00 10.42
N VAL A 45 0.13 5.42 10.70
CA VAL A 45 -1.07 5.02 9.94
C VAL A 45 -0.93 5.43 8.47
N ARG A 46 -0.53 6.68 8.20
CA ARG A 46 -0.29 7.16 6.83
C ARG A 46 0.74 6.28 6.11
N GLY A 47 1.85 5.95 6.77
CA GLY A 47 2.89 5.08 6.21
C GLY A 47 2.36 3.68 5.89
N ALA A 48 1.52 3.10 6.75
CA ALA A 48 0.90 1.80 6.53
C ALA A 48 -0.07 1.81 5.34
N ILE A 49 -0.90 2.87 5.22
CA ILE A 49 -1.80 3.08 4.08
C ILE A 49 -1.00 3.20 2.77
N ASN A 50 0.05 4.02 2.76
CA ASN A 50 0.93 4.18 1.60
C ASN A 50 1.54 2.84 1.17
N GLY A 51 1.99 2.03 2.15
CA GLY A 51 2.48 0.68 1.90
C GLY A 51 1.42 -0.26 1.31
N LEU A 52 0.18 -0.23 1.80
CA LEU A 52 -0.92 -1.03 1.25
C LEU A 52 -1.25 -0.60 -0.18
N MET A 53 -1.36 0.71 -0.42
CA MET A 53 -1.65 1.28 -1.73
C MET A 53 -0.59 0.87 -2.77
N ALA A 54 0.70 0.92 -2.42
CA ALA A 54 1.78 0.45 -3.30
C ALA A 54 1.64 -1.04 -3.68
N THR A 55 1.23 -1.88 -2.73
CA THR A 55 1.01 -3.32 -2.97
C THR A 55 -0.17 -3.57 -3.90
N VAL A 56 -1.30 -2.89 -3.65
CA VAL A 56 -2.52 -3.03 -4.48
C VAL A 56 -2.27 -2.54 -5.89
N LEU A 57 -1.56 -1.42 -6.04
CA LEU A 57 -1.21 -0.87 -7.33
C LEU A 57 -0.28 -1.77 -8.13
N GLU A 58 0.78 -2.29 -7.51
CA GLU A 58 1.69 -3.22 -8.17
C GLU A 58 0.93 -4.45 -8.71
N SER A 59 0.06 -5.02 -7.88
CA SER A 59 -0.81 -6.13 -8.29
C SER A 59 -1.68 -5.74 -9.49
N HIS A 60 -2.34 -4.58 -9.45
CA HIS A 60 -3.16 -4.10 -10.55
C HIS A 60 -2.37 -3.93 -11.86
N LEU A 61 -1.16 -3.36 -11.80
CA LEU A 61 -0.34 -3.13 -12.98
C LEU A 61 0.20 -4.44 -13.57
N ARG A 62 0.60 -5.41 -12.72
CA ARG A 62 0.98 -6.75 -13.19
C ARG A 62 -0.17 -7.49 -13.87
N GLU A 63 -1.40 -7.29 -13.38
CA GLU A 63 -2.62 -7.90 -13.91
C GLU A 63 -3.10 -7.27 -15.22
N GLU A 64 -3.04 -5.95 -15.36
CA GLU A 64 -3.41 -5.22 -16.60
C GLU A 64 -2.37 -5.41 -17.70
N PHE A 65 -1.11 -5.64 -17.35
CA PHE A 65 -0.03 -5.86 -18.29
C PHE A 65 0.65 -7.23 -18.17
N PRO A 66 -0.11 -8.35 -18.33
CA PRO A 66 0.45 -9.68 -18.21
C PRO A 66 1.54 -9.89 -19.28
N ASP A 67 2.57 -10.64 -18.92
CA ASP A 67 3.70 -10.97 -19.79
C ASP A 67 3.26 -12.03 -20.83
N ARG A 68 2.42 -11.60 -21.79
CA ARG A 68 1.92 -12.45 -22.87
C ARG A 68 2.96 -12.48 -24.00
N GLY A 69 3.93 -13.40 -23.90
CA GLY A 69 4.92 -13.65 -24.96
C GLY A 69 5.89 -12.50 -25.22
N ALA A 70 6.61 -12.57 -26.35
CA ALA A 70 7.73 -11.69 -26.72
C ALA A 70 7.35 -10.20 -26.84
N LYS A 71 7.21 -9.53 -25.69
CA LYS A 71 7.29 -8.07 -25.61
C LYS A 71 8.74 -7.67 -25.83
N SER A 72 8.97 -6.66 -26.65
CA SER A 72 10.28 -6.01 -26.71
C SER A 72 10.63 -5.43 -25.33
N ASP A 73 11.92 -5.39 -24.98
CA ASP A 73 12.39 -4.91 -23.66
C ASP A 73 11.85 -3.50 -23.32
N SER A 74 11.51 -2.69 -24.33
CA SER A 74 10.91 -1.35 -24.15
C SER A 74 9.53 -1.37 -23.49
N GLN A 75 8.69 -2.36 -23.78
CA GLN A 75 7.35 -2.46 -23.20
C GLN A 75 7.39 -2.88 -21.73
N ARG A 76 8.35 -3.73 -21.33
CA ARG A 76 8.57 -4.07 -19.92
C ARG A 76 9.10 -2.87 -19.15
N HIS A 77 10.03 -2.12 -19.74
CA HIS A 77 10.61 -0.92 -19.13
C HIS A 77 9.57 0.18 -18.86
N SER A 78 8.64 0.40 -19.79
CA SER A 78 7.57 1.41 -19.64
C SER A 78 6.59 1.14 -18.49
N ILE A 79 6.33 -0.14 -18.21
CA ILE A 79 5.46 -0.53 -17.07
C ILE A 79 6.20 -0.27 -15.76
N ASP A 80 7.44 -0.77 -15.61
CA ASP A 80 8.22 -0.57 -14.40
C ASP A 80 8.46 0.92 -14.09
N GLU A 81 8.62 1.75 -15.13
CA GLU A 81 8.71 3.20 -15.01
C GLU A 81 7.40 3.80 -14.50
N SER A 82 6.25 3.33 -15.00
CA SER A 82 4.93 3.75 -14.50
C SER A 82 4.70 3.31 -13.04
N ILE A 83 5.11 2.10 -12.65
CA ILE A 83 5.06 1.64 -11.25
C ILE A 83 5.94 2.53 -10.37
N SER A 84 7.16 2.84 -10.83
CA SER A 84 8.14 3.67 -10.11
C SER A 84 7.62 5.09 -9.88
N ILE A 85 7.05 5.71 -10.91
CA ILE A 85 6.46 7.05 -10.85
C ILE A 85 5.33 7.06 -9.82
N VAL A 86 4.39 6.11 -9.89
CA VAL A 86 3.29 6.13 -8.92
C VAL A 86 3.81 5.87 -7.51
N ARG A 87 4.72 4.91 -7.29
CA ARG A 87 5.37 4.71 -5.97
C ARG A 87 6.04 5.98 -5.44
N SER A 88 6.61 6.82 -6.31
CA SER A 88 7.24 8.09 -5.92
C SER A 88 6.24 9.11 -5.37
N TYR A 89 4.97 9.06 -5.81
CA TYR A 89 3.88 9.90 -5.32
C TYR A 89 3.25 9.39 -4.03
N LEU A 90 3.51 8.14 -3.63
CA LEU A 90 2.94 7.50 -2.45
C LEU A 90 3.89 7.52 -1.23
N ARG A 91 4.77 8.51 -1.13
CA ARG A 91 5.65 8.69 0.04
C ARG A 91 4.89 9.21 1.25
#